data_AF-A0AAE3GBX6-F1
#
_entry.id   AF-A0AAE3GBX6-F1
#
_cell.length_a   1.000
_cell.length_b   1.000
_cell.length_c   1.000
_cell.angle_alpha   90.00
_cell.angle_beta   90.00
_cell.angle_gamma   90.00
#
_symmetry.space_group_name_H-M   'P 1'
#
loop_
_entity.id
_entity.type
_entity.pdbx_description
1 polymer ?
#
loop_
_entity_poly.entity_id
_entity_poly.type
_entity_poly.pdbx_seq_one_letter_code
_entity_poly.pdbx_strand_id
1 'polypeptide(L)'
;MVAQRVSCDLVSRCLDLVDEYRRHHPEQREGQAHYNVLRREWPDLQHEVVGTDRNCYGDDRRLPAFLSWVERALSAEQREREEGRPGAL
;
A
#
# COMPACT_ATOMS: atom_id res chain seq x y z
N MET A 1 -14.13 -18.43 21.27
CA MET A 1 -14.31 -17.17 20.51
C MET A 1 -13.11 -16.31 20.77
N VAL A 2 -12.13 -16.31 19.87
CA VAL A 2 -11.03 -15.35 19.93
C VAL A 2 -11.50 -14.17 19.10
N ALA A 3 -11.70 -13.03 19.74
CA ALA A 3 -11.92 -11.78 19.02
C ALA A 3 -10.67 -11.52 18.19
N GLN A 4 -10.75 -11.85 16.90
CA GLN A 4 -9.75 -11.47 15.93
C GLN A 4 -9.79 -9.94 15.90
N ARG A 5 -8.87 -9.30 16.62
CA ARG A 5 -8.57 -7.89 16.41
C ARG A 5 -8.13 -7.83 14.96
N VAL A 6 -9.03 -7.42 14.07
CA VAL A 6 -8.67 -6.94 12.73
C VAL A 6 -7.69 -5.81 13.02
N SER A 7 -6.39 -6.10 12.96
CA SER A 7 -5.38 -5.06 13.04
C SER A 7 -5.65 -4.18 11.84
N CYS A 8 -6.15 -2.97 12.09
CA CYS A 8 -6.36 -1.96 11.07
C CYS A 8 -4.98 -1.37 10.71
N ASP A 9 -4.05 -2.23 10.30
CA ASP A 9 -2.72 -1.84 9.86
C ASP A 9 -2.79 -1.27 8.45
N LEU A 10 -1.82 -0.41 8.12
CA LEU A 10 -1.82 0.31 6.85
C LEU A 10 -1.75 -0.64 5.65
N VAL A 11 -1.16 -1.83 5.82
CA VAL A 11 -1.10 -2.87 4.77
C VAL A 11 -2.49 -3.40 4.46
N SER A 12 -3.24 -3.80 5.48
CA SER A 12 -4.62 -4.28 5.34
C SER A 12 -5.51 -3.21 4.68
N ARG A 13 -5.40 -1.96 5.14
CA ARG A 13 -6.10 -0.82 4.52
C ARG A 13 -5.72 -0.63 3.05
N CYS A 14 -4.45 -0.79 2.69
CA CYS A 14 -4.00 -0.67 1.30
C CYS A 14 -4.66 -1.73 0.41
N LEU A 15 -4.72 -2.99 0.87
CA LEU A 15 -5.35 -4.08 0.13
C LEU A 15 -6.86 -3.86 -0.05
N ASP A 16 -7.56 -3.40 1.00
CA ASP A 16 -8.98 -3.05 0.92
C ASP A 16 -9.25 -1.96 -0.13
N LEU A 17 -8.39 -0.93 -0.18
CA LEU A 17 -8.50 0.17 -1.14
C LEU A 17 -8.20 -0.29 -2.58
N VAL A 18 -7.27 -1.23 -2.76
CA VAL A 18 -7.02 -1.85 -4.07
C VAL A 18 -8.22 -2.66 -4.53
N ASP A 19 -8.83 -3.45 -3.64
CA ASP A 19 -10.01 -4.23 -3.96
C ASP A 19 -11.19 -3.32 -4.36
N GLU A 20 -11.41 -2.23 -3.63
CA GLU A 20 -12.41 -1.22 -3.99
C GLU A 20 -12.08 -0.58 -5.35
N TYR A 21 -10.83 -0.14 -5.54
CA TYR A 21 -10.39 0.51 -6.78
C TYR A 21 -10.60 -0.39 -8.00
N ARG A 22 -10.28 -1.69 -7.90
CA ARG A 22 -10.47 -2.67 -8.98
C ARG A 22 -11.94 -2.89 -9.34
N ARG A 23 -12.87 -2.76 -8.39
CA ARG A 23 -14.32 -2.84 -8.69
C ARG A 23 -14.78 -1.63 -9.52
N HIS A 24 -14.19 -0.47 -9.31
CA HIS A 24 -14.50 0.76 -10.05
C HIS A 24 -13.73 0.89 -11.38
N HIS A 25 -12.58 0.21 -11.49
CA HIS A 25 -11.68 0.27 -12.65
C HIS A 25 -11.30 -1.14 -13.14
N PRO A 26 -12.27 -1.99 -13.55
CA PRO A 26 -12.02 -3.37 -13.95
C PRO A 26 -11.15 -3.49 -15.22
N GLU A 27 -11.03 -2.42 -16.01
CA GLU A 27 -10.18 -2.34 -17.20
C GLU A 27 -8.69 -2.21 -16.88
N GLN A 28 -8.34 -1.81 -15.65
CA GLN A 28 -6.96 -1.64 -15.26
C GLN A 28 -6.31 -2.97 -14.91
N ARG A 29 -5.04 -3.10 -15.30
CA ARG A 29 -4.22 -4.24 -14.90
C ARG A 29 -3.97 -4.22 -13.39
N GLU A 30 -3.67 -5.37 -12.84
CA GLU A 30 -3.50 -5.55 -11.39
C GLU A 30 -2.37 -4.66 -10.85
N GLY A 31 -1.20 -4.70 -11.50
CA GLY A 31 -0.07 -3.85 -11.13
C GLY A 31 -0.39 -2.35 -11.22
N GLN A 32 -1.17 -1.96 -12.22
CA GLN A 32 -1.62 -0.58 -12.39
C GLN A 32 -2.54 -0.13 -11.25
N ALA A 33 -3.50 -0.96 -10.84
CA ALA A 33 -4.40 -0.67 -9.73
C ALA A 33 -3.64 -0.49 -8.41
N HIS A 34 -2.74 -1.42 -8.10
CA HIS A 34 -1.89 -1.36 -6.90
C HIS A 34 -1.05 -0.07 -6.84
N TYR A 35 -0.39 0.28 -7.95
CA TYR A 35 0.38 1.51 -8.02
C TYR A 35 -0.50 2.77 -7.88
N ASN A 36 -1.66 2.79 -8.52
CA ASN A 36 -2.56 3.94 -8.49
C ASN A 36 -3.13 4.20 -7.09
N VAL A 37 -3.46 3.13 -6.34
CA VAL A 37 -3.89 3.26 -4.94
C VAL A 37 -2.75 3.78 -4.07
N LEU A 38 -1.55 3.21 -4.18
CA LEU A 38 -0.40 3.70 -3.43
C LEU A 38 -0.14 5.19 -3.70
N ARG A 39 -0.09 5.59 -4.97
CA ARG A 39 0.11 6.99 -5.36
C ARG A 39 -0.95 7.92 -4.77
N ARG A 40 -2.20 7.48 -4.70
CA ARG A 40 -3.32 8.28 -4.21
C ARG A 40 -3.26 8.48 -2.70
N GLU A 41 -2.98 7.41 -1.96
CA GLU A 41 -3.14 7.38 -0.50
C GLU A 41 -1.82 7.63 0.25
N TRP A 42 -0.68 7.30 -0.38
CA TRP A 42 0.67 7.53 0.12
C TRP A 42 1.57 8.11 -0.98
N PRO A 43 1.33 9.35 -1.42
CA PRO A 43 2.04 9.96 -2.54
C PRO A 43 3.56 10.05 -2.31
N ASP A 44 4.00 10.25 -1.07
CA ASP A 44 5.42 10.34 -0.74
C ASP A 44 6.16 9.03 -1.05
N LEU A 45 5.50 7.88 -0.82
CA LEU A 45 6.06 6.56 -1.10
C LEU A 45 6.17 6.25 -2.60
N GLN A 46 5.41 6.95 -3.46
CA GLN A 46 5.44 6.73 -4.91
C GLN A 46 6.85 6.95 -5.50
N HIS A 47 7.60 7.91 -4.94
CA HIS A 47 8.93 8.29 -5.44
C HIS A 47 9.95 7.15 -5.34
N GLU A 48 9.78 6.22 -4.40
CA GLU A 48 10.64 5.05 -4.24
C GLU A 48 10.36 3.92 -5.25
N VAL A 49 9.26 4.02 -5.98
CA VAL A 49 8.80 2.99 -6.92
C VAL A 49 9.17 3.34 -8.35
N VAL A 50 9.02 4.60 -8.75
CA VAL A 50 9.23 5.04 -10.14
C VAL A 50 10.67 4.79 -10.58
N GLY A 51 10.84 4.18 -11.75
CA GLY A 51 12.16 3.89 -12.32
C GLY A 51 12.90 2.70 -11.68
N THR A 52 12.29 2.00 -10.73
CA THR A 52 12.88 0.83 -10.08
C THR A 52 12.26 -0.49 -10.56
N ASP A 53 12.84 -1.62 -10.15
CA ASP A 53 12.29 -2.96 -10.38
C ASP A 53 10.98 -3.21 -9.63
N ARG A 54 10.56 -2.29 -8.75
CA ARG A 54 9.28 -2.34 -8.03
C ARG A 54 8.15 -1.67 -8.83
N ASN A 55 8.47 -1.04 -9.96
CA ASN A 55 7.46 -0.33 -10.76
C ASN A 55 6.50 -1.31 -11.46
N CYS A 56 5.41 -1.69 -10.77
CA CYS A 56 4.36 -2.55 -11.29
C CYS A 56 3.34 -1.81 -12.19
N TYR A 57 3.40 -0.48 -12.30
CA TYR A 57 2.51 0.29 -13.18
C TYR A 57 2.69 -0.10 -14.65
N GLY A 58 3.94 -0.24 -15.08
CA GLY A 58 4.29 -0.57 -16.47
C GLY A 58 4.37 -2.07 -16.76
N ASP A 59 4.55 -2.91 -15.74
CA ASP A 59 4.75 -4.35 -15.88
C ASP A 59 4.29 -5.11 -14.63
N ASP A 60 3.16 -5.80 -14.75
CA ASP A 60 2.54 -6.59 -13.68
C ASP A 60 3.46 -7.72 -13.16
N ARG A 61 4.46 -8.17 -13.93
CA ARG A 61 5.43 -9.17 -13.46
C ARG A 61 6.26 -8.66 -12.27
N ARG A 62 6.30 -7.35 -12.05
CA ARG A 62 6.97 -6.69 -10.92
C ARG A 62 6.08 -6.58 -9.69
N LEU A 63 4.80 -6.94 -9.78
CA LEU A 63 3.86 -6.86 -8.66
C LEU A 63 4.34 -7.59 -7.39
N PRO A 64 4.94 -8.79 -7.44
CA PRO A 64 5.47 -9.43 -6.22
C PRO A 64 6.55 -8.60 -5.52
N ALA A 65 7.46 -7.99 -6.29
CA ALA A 65 8.51 -7.13 -5.74
C ALA A 65 7.92 -5.82 -5.17
N PHE A 66 6.91 -5.27 -5.82
CA PHE A 66 6.14 -4.13 -5.33
C PHE A 66 5.45 -4.45 -4.00
N LEU A 67 4.69 -5.55 -3.93
CA LEU A 67 3.93 -5.93 -2.73
C LEU A 67 4.84 -6.18 -1.53
N SER A 68 5.96 -6.89 -1.73
CA SER A 68 6.96 -7.10 -0.67
C SER A 68 7.54 -5.79 -0.15
N TRP A 69 7.74 -4.79 -1.01
CA TRP A 69 8.17 -3.47 -0.58
C TRP A 69 7.04 -2.68 0.10
N VAL A 70 5.81 -2.69 -0.42
CA VAL A 70 4.64 -2.01 0.18
C VAL A 70 4.40 -2.48 1.61
N GLU A 71 4.47 -3.79 1.86
CA GLU A 71 4.32 -4.34 3.21
C GLU A 71 5.33 -3.72 4.19
N ARG A 72 6.59 -3.61 3.77
CA ARG A 72 7.67 -3.02 4.59
C ARG A 72 7.50 -1.51 4.76
N ALA A 73 7.19 -0.80 3.68
CA ALA A 73 7.05 0.66 3.68
C ALA A 73 5.88 1.09 4.56
N LEU A 74 4.71 0.46 4.39
CA LEU A 74 3.53 0.78 5.18
C LEU A 74 3.66 0.35 6.65
N SER A 75 4.41 -0.72 6.94
CA SER A 75 4.76 -1.07 8.32
C SER A 75 5.66 -0.03 8.97
N ALA A 76 6.62 0.55 8.21
CA ALA A 76 7.48 1.63 8.70
C ALA A 76 6.67 2.91 8.92
N GLU A 77 5.86 3.33 7.94
CA GLU A 77 4.91 4.44 8.06
C GLU A 77 4.03 4.34 9.30
N GLN A 78 3.51 3.14 9.57
CA GLN A 78 2.65 2.92 10.73
C GLN A 78 3.41 3.12 12.03
N ARG A 79 4.64 2.60 12.14
CA ARG A 79 5.50 2.79 13.31
C ARG A 79 5.84 4.27 13.51
N GLU A 80 6.20 4.97 12.45
CA GLU A 80 6.50 6.39 12.51
C GLU A 80 5.29 7.22 12.99
N ARG A 81 4.07 6.85 12.59
CA ARG A 81 2.83 7.50 13.08
C ARG A 81 2.54 7.18 14.54
N GLU A 82 2.88 5.98 15.00
CA GLU A 82 2.70 5.54 16.39
C GLU A 82 3.73 6.18 17.32
N GLU A 83 4.99 6.26 16.89
CA GLU A 83 6.12 6.88 17.61
C GLU A 83 6.08 8.41 17.56
N GLY A 84 5.61 8.98 16.44
CA GLY A 84 5.41 10.40 16.22
C GLY A 84 4.15 10.98 16.86
N ARG A 85 3.41 10.19 17.66
CA ARG A 85 2.37 10.68 18.58
C ARG A 85 3.06 11.07 19.90
N PRO A 86 3.47 12.33 20.11
CA PRO A 86 3.72 12.77 21.47
C PRO A 86 2.39 12.60 22.21
N GLY A 87 2.45 12.00 23.41
CA GLY A 87 1.32 12.04 24.32
C GLY A 87 0.78 13.46 24.35
N ALA A 88 -0.54 13.59 24.17
CA ALA A 88 -1.24 14.80 24.52
C ALA A 88 -0.89 15.13 25.98
N LEU A 89 0.00 16.10 26.16
CA LEU A 89 0.24 16.84 27.39
C LEU A 89 -0.40 18.22 27.19
#